data_AF-M4B563-F1
#
_entry.id   AF-M4B563-F1
#
_cell.length_a   1.000
_cell.length_b   1.000
_cell.length_c   1.000
_cell.angle_alpha   90.00
_cell.angle_beta   90.00
_cell.angle_gamma   90.00
#
_symmetry.space_group_name_H-M   'P 1'
#
loop_
_entity.id
_entity.type
_entity.pdbx_description
1 polymer ?
#
loop_
_entity_poly.entity_id
_entity_poly.type
_entity_poly.pdbx_seq_one_letter_code
_entity_poly.pdbx_strand_id
1 'polypeptide(L)' 'MTRGFVLDMFHMNDMDATTIQVLSDVQEKLAVRKVRFALANAKSRLRDLLAATNVLKRILANDPSISGGSGTDAA' A
#
# COMPACT_ATOMS: atom_id res chain seq x y z
N MET A 1 13.28 -4.58 -12.26
CA MET A 1 13.31 -5.30 -10.97
C MET A 1 12.45 -4.51 -9.99
N THR A 2 11.44 -5.12 -9.38
CA THR A 2 10.47 -4.35 -8.57
C THR A 2 10.69 -4.61 -7.09
N ARG A 3 10.96 -3.56 -6.32
CA ARG A 3 11.20 -3.62 -4.87
C ARG A 3 9.92 -3.22 -4.12
N GLY A 4 9.54 -4.02 -3.13
CA GLY A 4 8.29 -3.82 -2.39
C GLY A 4 8.43 -4.13 -0.90
N PHE A 5 7.57 -3.50 -0.10
CA PHE A 5 7.35 -3.77 1.31
C PHE A 5 5.88 -4.13 1.50
N VAL A 6 5.63 -5.28 2.13
CA VAL A 6 4.27 -5.78 2.42
C VAL A 6 4.12 -5.87 3.93
N LEU A 7 3.09 -5.22 4.46
CA LEU A 7 2.72 -5.31 5.86
C LEU A 7 1.57 -6.32 6.00
N ASP A 8 1.83 -7.43 6.70
CA ASP A 8 0.80 -8.41 7.04
C ASP A 8 -0.05 -7.91 8.21
N MET A 9 -1.35 -7.81 7.98
CA MET A 9 -2.33 -7.27 8.91
C MET A 9 -3.14 -8.37 9.61
N PHE A 10 -2.81 -9.66 9.43
CA PHE A 10 -3.59 -10.79 9.94
C PHE A 10 -3.93 -10.70 11.44
N HIS A 11 -2.95 -10.26 12.25
CA HIS A 11 -3.12 -10.09 13.70
C HIS A 11 -3.51 -8.66 14.12
N MET A 12 -3.63 -7.72 13.19
CA MET A 12 -4.06 -6.37 13.51
C MET A 12 -5.60 -6.34 13.61
N ASN A 13 -6.10 -5.98 14.79
CA ASN A 13 -7.54 -5.91 15.08
C ASN A 13 -8.12 -4.52 14.88
N ASP A 14 -7.30 -3.51 15.13
CA ASP A 14 -7.68 -2.12 15.16
C ASP A 14 -6.50 -1.24 14.76
N MET A 15 -6.84 -0.06 14.25
CA MET A 15 -5.92 1.02 13.96
C MET A 15 -6.58 2.32 14.39
N ASP A 16 -5.83 3.16 15.08
CA ASP A 16 -6.25 4.52 15.38
C ASP A 16 -5.73 5.50 14.31
N ALA A 17 -6.14 6.76 14.44
CA ALA A 17 -5.74 7.82 13.51
C ALA A 17 -4.22 7.97 13.40
N THR A 18 -3.51 7.83 14.53
CA THR A 18 -2.04 7.92 14.59
C THR A 18 -1.38 6.82 13.77
N THR A 19 -1.87 5.58 13.89
CA THR A 19 -1.33 4.44 13.14
C THR A 19 -1.54 4.62 11.63
N ILE A 20 -2.72 5.12 11.23
CA ILE A 20 -3.02 5.44 9.83
C ILE A 20 -2.06 6.49 9.28
N GLN A 21 -1.80 7.55 10.05
CA GLN A 21 -0.86 8.61 9.66
C GLN A 21 0.57 8.07 9.48
N VAL A 22 1.04 7.25 10.40
CA VAL A 22 2.37 6.61 10.28
C VAL A 22 2.48 5.76 9.01
N LEU A 23 1.45 4.99 8.67
CA LEU A 23 1.45 4.20 7.43
C LEU A 23 1.47 5.09 6.18
N SER A 24 0.81 6.25 6.23
CA SER A 24 0.88 7.26 5.17
C SER A 24 2.30 7.79 4.99
N ASP A 25 2.97 8.18 6.07
CA ASP A 25 4.35 8.65 6.04
C ASP A 25 5.32 7.59 5.51
N VAL A 26 5.13 6.33 5.90
CA VAL A 26 5.92 5.19 5.41
C VAL A 26 5.72 5.04 3.90
N GLN A 27 4.47 5.09 3.42
CA GLN A 27 4.18 5.02 1.99
C GLN A 27 4.90 6.12 1.20
N GLU A 28 4.83 7.37 1.66
CA GLU A 28 5.48 8.50 1.00
C GLU A 28 7.00 8.33 0.95
N LYS A 29 7.60 7.94 2.07
CA LYS A 29 9.04 7.66 2.17
C LYS A 29 9.49 6.51 1.27
N LEU A 30 8.68 5.48 1.09
CA LEU A 30 8.97 4.35 0.19
C LEU A 30 8.81 4.76 -1.28
N ALA A 31 7.78 5.54 -1.60
CA ALA A 31 7.53 6.04 -2.96
C ALA A 31 8.68 6.90 -3.50
N VAL A 32 9.25 7.80 -2.67
CA VAL A 32 10.45 8.59 -3.01
C VAL A 32 11.62 7.70 -3.44
N ARG A 33 11.70 6.48 -2.90
CA ARG A 33 12.77 5.49 -3.16
C ARG A 33 12.40 4.46 -4.22
N LYS A 34 11.26 4.65 -4.93
CA LYS A 34 10.73 3.69 -5.91
C LYS A 34 10.46 2.30 -5.31
N VAL A 35 10.09 2.25 -4.03
CA VAL A 35 9.65 1.04 -3.33
C VAL A 35 8.13 1.07 -3.19
N ARG A 36 7.45 -0.01 -3.61
CA ARG A 36 5.99 -0.10 -3.48
C ARG A 36 5.60 -0.60 -2.09
N PHE A 37 4.48 -0.10 -1.58
CA PHE A 37 3.94 -0.47 -0.29
C PHE A 37 2.57 -1.13 -0.46
N ALA A 38 2.32 -2.21 0.27
CA ALA A 38 1.04 -2.91 0.27
C ALA A 38 0.68 -3.43 1.66
N LEU A 39 -0.63 -3.54 1.92
CA LEU A 39 -1.20 -4.14 3.11
C LEU A 39 -1.85 -5.47 2.72
N ALA A 40 -1.50 -6.55 3.42
CA ALA A 40 -2.04 -7.89 3.16
C ALA A 40 -2.89 -8.38 4.34
N ASN A 41 -3.82 -9.30 4.09
CA ASN A 41 -4.64 -9.98 5.11
C ASN A 41 -5.39 -9.07 6.09
N ALA A 42 -5.73 -7.84 5.68
CA ALA A 42 -6.50 -6.93 6.51
C ALA A 42 -7.93 -7.44 6.73
N LYS A 43 -8.37 -7.46 8.00
CA LYS A 43 -9.75 -7.77 8.38
C LYS A 43 -10.72 -6.77 7.72
N SER A 44 -11.98 -7.16 7.51
CA SER A 44 -13.00 -6.30 6.87
C SER A 44 -13.07 -4.91 7.49
N ARG A 45 -13.15 -4.82 8.82
CA ARG A 45 -13.18 -3.54 9.55
C ARG A 45 -12.01 -2.63 9.23
N LEU A 46 -10.79 -3.16 9.12
CA LEU A 46 -9.61 -2.37 8.78
C LEU A 46 -9.63 -1.95 7.32
N ARG A 47 -10.11 -2.81 6.41
CA ARG A 47 -10.30 -2.44 5.00
C ARG A 47 -11.27 -1.28 4.86
N ASP A 48 -12.40 -1.31 5.57
CA ASP A 48 -13.42 -0.24 5.54
C ASP A 48 -12.87 1.07 6.12
N LEU A 49 -12.18 0.99 7.26
CA LEU A 49 -11.51 2.12 7.90
C LEU A 49 -10.52 2.78 6.93
N LEU A 50 -9.65 1.97 6.32
CA LEU A 50 -8.63 2.46 5.42
C LEU A 50 -9.24 3.00 4.12
N ALA A 51 -10.32 2.40 3.60
CA ALA A 51 -11.04 2.87 2.41
C ALA A 51 -11.71 4.23 2.62
N ALA A 52 -12.14 4.52 3.84
CA ALA A 52 -12.62 5.84 4.24
C ALA A 52 -11.51 6.91 4.29
N THR A 53 -10.23 6.50 4.21
CA THR A 53 -9.10 7.42 4.21
C THR A 53 -8.51 7.61 2.81
N ASN A 54 -8.00 8.81 2.54
CA ASN A 54 -7.28 9.09 1.29
C ASN A 54 -5.90 8.40 1.20
N VAL A 55 -5.46 7.72 2.26
CA VAL A 55 -4.14 7.08 2.37
C VAL A 55 -4.01 5.90 1.42
N LEU A 56 -5.09 5.14 1.21
CA LEU A 56 -5.11 3.92 0.39
C LEU A 56 -5.20 4.15 -1.13
N LYS A 57 -5.43 5.37 -1.62
CA LYS A 57 -5.62 5.64 -3.06
C LYS A 57 -4.45 5.19 -3.97
N ARG A 58 -3.30 4.82 -3.39
CA ARG A 58 -2.12 4.30 -4.09
C ARG A 58 -1.79 2.83 -3.79
N ILE A 59 -2.51 2.19 -2.88
CA ILE A 59 -2.29 0.79 -2.51
C ILE A 59 -3.14 -0.06 -3.44
N LEU A 60 -2.48 -0.83 -4.30
CA LEU A 60 -3.09 -1.80 -5.21
C LEU A 60 -4.00 -2.74 -4.42
N ALA A 61 -5.30 -2.47 -4.48
CA ALA A 61 -6.31 -3.44 -4.11
C ALA A 61 -6.24 -4.58 -5.12
N ASN A 62 -5.59 -5.68 -4.75
CA ASN A 62 -5.67 -6.98 -5.43
C ASN A 62 -5.25 -7.04 -6.91
N ASP A 63 -4.23 -6.29 -7.34
CA ASP A 63 -3.57 -6.62 -8.61
C ASP A 63 -2.19 -7.25 -8.37
N PRO A 64 -2.06 -8.59 -8.51
CA PRO A 64 -0.77 -9.28 -8.46
C PRO A 64 0.09 -9.00 -9.70
N SER A 65 -0.42 -8.27 -10.70
CA SER A 65 0.34 -7.83 -11.86
C SER A 65 1.27 -6.67 -11.49
N ILE A 66 2.43 -7.06 -11.00
CA ILE A 66 3.63 -6.26 -11.03
C ILE A 66 4.20 -6.45 -12.44
N SER A 67 3.66 -5.79 -13.45
CA SER A 67 4.32 -5.70 -14.74
C SER A 67 5.59 -4.86 -14.56
N GLY A 68 6.73 -5.55 -14.50
CA GLY A 68 8.05 -4.94 -14.54
C GLY A 68 8.18 -4.17 -15.85
N GLY A 69 8.53 -2.89 -15.76
CA GLY A 69 8.54 -2.01 -16.93
C GLY A 69 9.39 -2.54 -18.09
N SER A 70 8.89 -2.32 -19.29
CA SER A 70 9.72 -2.04 -20.47
C SER A 70 9.36 -0.63 -20.92
N GLY A 71 10.27 0.31 -20.73
CA GLY A 71 10.20 1.54 -21.50
C GLY A 71 10.41 1.19 -22.97
N THR A 72 9.42 1.52 -23.79
CA THR A 72 9.61 1.85 -25.19
C THR A 72 8.67 3.01 -25.47
N ASP A 73 9.27 4.18 -25.69
CA ASP A 73 8.65 5.26 -26.43
C ASP A 73 8.06 4.70 -27.74
N ALA A 74 6.80 5.02 -28.05
CA ALA A 74 6.31 5.17 -29.43
C ALA A 74 4.84 5.62 -29.44
N ALA A 75 4.66 6.82 -30.02
CA ALA A 75 3.45 7.42 -30.60
C ALA A 75 2.32 7.87 -29.66
#